data_AF-A0A6M0FS49-F1
#
_entry.id   AF-A0A6M0FS49-F1
#
_cell.length_a   1.000
_cell.length_b   1.000
_cell.length_c   1.000
_cell.angle_alpha   90.00
_cell.angle_beta   90.00
_cell.angle_gamma   90.00
#
_symmetry.space_group_name_H-M   'P 1'
#
loop_
_entity.id
_entity.type
_entity.pdbx_description
1 polymer ?
#
loop_
_entity_poly.entity_id
_entity_poly.type
_entity_poly.pdbx_seq_one_letter_code
_entity_poly.pdbx_strand_id
1 'polypeptide(L)'
;MSFNPTPYSLLPINMNLPVILDIAIGLIFIYLIFGVLGSEIQSILTIILQWRATHLKKSIEELIAGDTHIGKNNSKSSTEIEKVQKLANSLYQNQLIKNLNYSGGKGPLEKGFRKIIQMLGNLSRALTGINNIFDVEKTAPSAIPPDTFAASLIDTLKLQELMQMISEEKLRDFIDNILLNIKQILDKLKIEDSSQQKKIQAEFENLHQELNQNIQDYKNNLANLDLTLDRTLDKLDLYTKKSLELLPDQDSKEFNSQINLVKKVLTNPHERKVLVTKIEPSSSNLLKFLREIMEMGKAAQTDLQNNKKEIHQKAIEMIELLPESLQKSLYILAKQATTKISETGNTLHQFQKEIEGWFDSGMERAAGVYKRNAKGVAFLIGVTIAIVANVDTLNMVDNLSKDSFMRATINSYSQKLINNNSNPSELEIGDIENQVNAALDDNLKLPIGWGQEQKNKTSVSQSITFLEGLKKILGWLISGIAISMGGHFWFNLLENIYSIKK
;
A
#
# COMPACT_ATOMS: atom_id res chain seq x y z
N MET A 1 -65.98 7.20 57.47
CA MET A 1 -65.32 6.76 56.23
C MET A 1 -65.63 7.75 55.13
N SER A 2 -64.70 8.65 54.82
CA SER A 2 -64.72 9.44 53.58
C SER A 2 -63.28 9.53 53.08
N PHE A 3 -62.92 8.64 52.15
CA PHE A 3 -61.67 8.73 51.44
C PHE A 3 -61.81 9.79 50.35
N ASN A 4 -60.99 10.83 50.45
CA ASN A 4 -60.83 11.86 49.43
C ASN A 4 -59.61 11.45 48.58
N PRO A 5 -59.74 11.11 47.29
CA PRO A 5 -58.59 10.80 46.46
C PRO A 5 -57.95 12.10 45.95
N THR A 6 -56.68 12.31 46.28
CA THR A 6 -55.84 13.33 45.65
C THR A 6 -55.58 12.96 44.18
N PRO A 7 -55.73 13.88 43.21
CA PRO A 7 -55.40 13.59 41.82
C PRO A 7 -53.89 13.68 41.62
N TYR A 8 -53.23 12.55 41.36
CA TYR A 8 -51.93 12.57 40.68
C TYR A 8 -52.18 12.93 39.21
N SER A 9 -52.12 14.21 38.89
CA SER A 9 -52.07 14.69 37.51
C SER A 9 -50.68 14.42 36.93
N LEU A 10 -50.51 13.28 36.26
CA LEU A 10 -49.50 13.17 35.21
C LEU A 10 -49.89 14.19 34.12
N LEU A 11 -49.18 15.32 34.05
CA LEU A 11 -49.31 16.27 32.96
C LEU A 11 -49.03 15.52 31.63
N PRO A 12 -50.00 15.42 30.71
CA PRO A 12 -49.71 14.95 29.37
C PRO A 12 -48.86 16.02 28.68
N ILE A 13 -47.67 15.65 28.23
CA ILE A 13 -46.85 16.48 27.35
C ILE A 13 -47.57 16.52 25.99
N ASN A 14 -48.56 17.39 25.85
CA ASN A 14 -49.24 17.64 24.59
C ASN A 14 -48.39 18.63 23.79
N MET A 15 -47.26 18.14 23.23
CA MET A 15 -46.37 18.95 22.40
C MET A 15 -46.91 19.01 20.97
N ASN A 16 -47.09 20.23 20.46
CA ASN A 16 -47.41 20.44 19.05
C ASN A 16 -46.19 20.05 18.18
N LEU A 17 -46.45 19.46 17.00
CA LEU A 17 -45.43 19.00 16.05
C LEU A 17 -44.32 20.05 15.77
N PRO A 18 -44.59 21.37 15.64
CA PRO A 18 -43.54 22.37 15.47
C PRO A 18 -42.56 22.46 16.64
N VAL A 19 -43.03 22.26 17.89
CA VAL A 19 -42.18 22.31 19.09
C VAL A 19 -41.23 21.12 19.13
N ILE A 20 -41.72 19.93 18.76
CA ILE A 20 -40.89 18.72 18.66
C ILE A 20 -39.80 18.90 17.60
N LEU A 21 -40.16 19.47 16.45
CA LEU A 21 -39.22 19.75 15.37
C LEU A 21 -38.14 20.75 15.80
N ASP A 22 -38.52 21.81 16.50
CA ASP A 22 -37.57 22.82 17.00
C ASP A 22 -36.62 22.25 18.07
N ILE A 23 -37.10 21.35 18.94
CA ILE A 23 -36.24 20.62 19.89
C ILE A 23 -35.25 19.72 19.13
N ALA A 24 -35.72 19.00 18.11
CA ALA A 24 -34.89 18.12 17.30
C ALA A 24 -33.76 18.91 16.61
N ILE A 25 -34.10 20.02 15.95
CA ILE A 25 -33.11 20.92 15.31
C ILE A 25 -32.08 21.40 16.34
N GLY A 26 -32.51 21.77 17.54
CA GLY A 26 -31.62 22.19 18.62
C GLY A 26 -30.62 21.11 19.04
N LEU A 27 -31.09 19.87 19.20
CA LEU A 27 -30.23 18.73 19.52
C LEU A 27 -29.24 18.43 18.40
N ILE A 28 -29.70 18.45 17.14
CA ILE A 28 -28.88 18.17 15.96
C ILE A 28 -27.75 19.19 15.85
N PHE A 29 -28.05 20.47 16.04
CA PHE A 29 -27.04 21.53 16.03
C PHE A 29 -25.99 21.32 17.12
N ILE A 30 -26.40 21.00 18.35
CA ILE A 30 -25.45 20.74 19.44
C ILE A 30 -24.58 19.51 19.12
N TYR A 31 -25.16 18.43 18.60
CA TYR A 31 -24.40 17.24 18.21
C TYR A 31 -23.54 17.43 16.97
N LEU A 32 -23.88 18.36 16.08
CA LEU A 32 -23.02 18.77 14.98
C LEU A 32 -21.72 19.38 15.51
N ILE A 33 -21.81 20.31 16.47
CA ILE A 33 -20.63 20.94 17.09
C ILE A 33 -19.72 19.88 17.71
N PHE A 34 -20.28 19.03 18.57
CA PHE A 34 -19.48 18.00 19.23
C PHE A 34 -19.02 16.89 18.26
N GLY A 35 -19.78 16.61 17.21
CA GLY A 35 -19.42 15.63 16.17
C GLY A 35 -18.23 16.09 15.32
N VAL A 36 -18.14 17.38 14.98
CA VAL A 36 -16.97 17.95 14.32
C VAL A 36 -15.76 17.89 15.27
N LEU A 37 -15.90 18.33 16.53
CA LEU A 37 -14.84 18.23 17.53
C LEU A 37 -14.34 16.78 17.73
N GLY A 38 -15.26 15.82 17.83
CA GLY A 38 -14.93 14.41 17.97
C GLY A 38 -14.15 13.87 16.77
N SER A 39 -14.53 14.27 15.56
CA SER A 39 -13.88 13.86 14.31
C SER A 39 -12.46 14.42 14.20
N GLU A 40 -12.25 15.68 14.59
CA GLU A 40 -10.92 16.30 14.63
C GLU A 40 -10.00 15.67 15.67
N ILE A 41 -10.50 15.43 16.89
CA ILE A 41 -9.75 14.74 17.94
C ILE A 41 -9.34 13.33 17.47
N GLN A 42 -10.26 12.60 16.85
CA GLN A 42 -9.98 11.27 16.30
C GLN A 42 -8.91 11.33 15.19
N SER A 43 -8.98 12.31 14.30
CA SER A 43 -8.01 12.52 13.22
C SER A 43 -6.60 12.76 13.79
N ILE A 44 -6.47 13.72 14.72
CA ILE A 44 -5.21 14.06 15.40
C ILE A 44 -4.64 12.84 16.13
N LEU A 45 -5.47 12.12 16.89
CA LEU A 45 -5.06 10.93 17.62
C LEU A 45 -4.51 9.84 16.69
N THR A 46 -5.15 9.66 15.53
CA THR A 46 -4.74 8.67 14.52
C THR A 46 -3.40 9.02 13.89
N ILE A 47 -3.16 10.30 13.61
CA ILE A 47 -1.89 10.79 13.05
C ILE A 47 -0.76 10.60 14.08
N ILE A 48 -1.00 11.02 15.33
CA ILE A 48 -0.03 10.94 16.42
C ILE A 48 0.40 9.51 16.71
N LEU A 49 -0.56 8.59 16.76
CA LEU A 49 -0.29 7.21 17.15
C LEU A 49 0.21 6.32 16.00
N GLN A 50 0.34 6.87 14.78
CA GLN A 50 0.76 6.16 13.57
C GLN A 50 -0.01 4.86 13.30
N TRP A 51 -1.22 4.73 13.87
CA TRP A 51 -1.97 3.49 13.85
C TRP A 51 -2.24 2.99 12.44
N ARG A 52 -2.50 3.92 11.52
CA ARG A 52 -2.72 3.59 10.11
C ARG A 52 -1.47 3.00 9.45
N ALA A 53 -0.30 3.58 9.70
CA ALA A 53 0.97 3.07 9.17
C ALA A 53 1.34 1.72 9.79
N THR A 54 1.18 1.57 11.11
CA THR A 54 1.38 0.31 11.83
C THR A 54 0.46 -0.80 11.31
N HIS A 55 -0.83 -0.48 11.13
CA HIS A 55 -1.80 -1.43 10.58
C HIS A 55 -1.44 -1.82 9.15
N LEU A 56 -1.04 -0.85 8.32
CA LEU A 56 -0.62 -1.11 6.95
C LEU A 56 0.56 -2.09 6.89
N LYS A 57 1.60 -1.88 7.72
CA LYS A 57 2.74 -2.81 7.79
C LYS A 57 2.30 -4.21 8.19
N LYS A 58 1.49 -4.33 9.24
CA LYS A 58 0.99 -5.63 9.69
C LYS A 58 0.14 -6.33 8.63
N SER A 59 -0.69 -5.58 7.90
CA SER A 59 -1.48 -6.12 6.80
C SER A 59 -0.63 -6.57 5.62
N ILE A 60 0.51 -5.91 5.34
CA ILE A 60 1.49 -6.37 4.36
C ILE A 60 2.15 -7.67 4.83
N GLU A 61 2.54 -7.75 6.11
CA GLU A 61 3.10 -8.99 6.70
C GLU A 61 2.10 -10.15 6.59
N GLU A 62 0.83 -9.93 6.95
CA GLU A 62 -0.26 -10.92 6.82
C GLU A 62 -0.52 -11.33 5.36
N LEU A 63 -0.52 -10.36 4.44
CA LEU A 63 -0.70 -10.59 3.00
C LEU A 63 0.43 -11.45 2.43
N ILE A 64 1.69 -11.13 2.76
CA ILE A 64 2.89 -11.88 2.32
C ILE A 64 2.88 -13.28 2.92
N ALA A 65 2.51 -13.42 4.20
CA ALA A 65 2.42 -14.71 4.88
C ALA A 65 1.27 -15.58 4.35
N GLY A 66 0.31 -15.00 3.63
CA GLY A 66 -0.88 -15.69 3.13
C GLY A 66 -1.80 -16.17 4.25
N ASP A 67 -1.79 -15.52 5.41
CA ASP A 67 -2.59 -15.88 6.59
C ASP A 67 -3.09 -14.63 7.31
N THR A 68 -4.28 -14.72 7.88
CA THR A 68 -4.99 -13.63 8.56
C THR A 68 -4.40 -13.27 9.92
N HIS A 69 -3.59 -14.15 10.53
CA HIS A 69 -2.94 -13.88 11.80
C HIS A 69 -1.50 -14.40 11.84
N ILE A 70 -0.55 -13.53 12.17
CA ILE A 70 0.81 -13.90 12.55
C ILE A 70 0.91 -13.77 14.07
N GLY A 71 0.46 -14.81 14.79
CA GLY A 71 0.55 -14.88 16.25
C GLY A 71 1.68 -15.79 16.72
N LYS A 72 2.25 -15.53 17.91
CA LYS A 72 3.29 -16.36 18.55
C LYS A 72 2.89 -17.84 18.73
N ASN A 73 1.60 -18.15 18.65
CA ASN A 73 1.05 -19.49 18.85
C ASN A 73 0.68 -20.22 17.54
N ASN A 74 0.96 -19.63 16.37
CA ASN A 74 0.63 -20.26 15.09
C ASN A 74 1.72 -21.23 14.65
N SER A 75 1.29 -22.36 14.08
CA SER A 75 2.10 -23.52 13.63
C SER A 75 3.14 -23.22 12.52
N LYS A 76 3.40 -21.96 12.16
CA LYS A 76 4.43 -21.61 11.17
C LYS A 76 5.79 -21.55 11.86
N SER A 77 6.80 -22.16 11.25
CA SER A 77 8.20 -22.11 11.72
C SER A 77 8.60 -20.66 12.00
N SER A 78 9.30 -20.42 13.11
CA SER A 78 9.86 -19.12 13.47
C SER A 78 10.64 -18.47 12.32
N THR A 79 11.29 -19.31 11.50
CA THR A 79 12.03 -18.90 10.31
C THR A 79 11.17 -18.27 9.21
N GLU A 80 9.95 -18.76 8.96
CA GLU A 80 9.07 -18.18 7.94
C GLU A 80 8.51 -16.83 8.38
N ILE A 81 8.20 -16.69 9.67
CA ILE A 81 7.77 -15.40 10.24
C ILE A 81 8.91 -14.38 10.14
N GLU A 82 10.15 -14.79 10.41
CA GLU A 82 11.32 -13.94 10.27
C GLU A 82 11.54 -13.48 8.82
N LYS A 83 11.36 -14.37 7.83
CA LYS A 83 11.42 -13.99 6.40
C LYS A 83 10.35 -12.97 6.04
N VAL A 84 9.11 -13.16 6.49
CA VAL A 84 8.00 -12.21 6.25
C VAL A 84 8.34 -10.83 6.80
N GLN A 85 8.83 -10.77 8.04
CA GLN A 85 9.22 -9.51 8.69
C GLN A 85 10.40 -8.85 7.99
N LYS A 86 11.45 -9.63 7.65
CA LYS A 86 12.60 -9.13 6.88
C LYS A 86 12.18 -8.55 5.55
N LEU A 87 11.35 -9.26 4.77
CA LEU A 87 10.88 -8.78 3.49
C LEU A 87 10.02 -7.51 3.64
N ALA A 88 9.08 -7.49 4.58
CA ALA A 88 8.28 -6.31 4.85
C ALA A 88 9.18 -5.11 5.21
N ASN A 89 10.17 -5.31 6.08
CA ASN A 89 11.14 -4.27 6.43
C ASN A 89 11.93 -3.78 5.21
N SER A 90 12.41 -4.68 4.35
CA SER A 90 13.11 -4.32 3.12
C SER A 90 12.22 -3.52 2.16
N LEU A 91 10.93 -3.85 2.05
CA LEU A 91 9.97 -3.08 1.26
C LEU A 91 9.82 -1.65 1.80
N TYR A 92 9.70 -1.47 3.11
CA TYR A 92 9.62 -0.13 3.71
C TYR A 92 10.92 0.67 3.60
N GLN A 93 12.07 0.00 3.48
CA GLN A 93 13.37 0.64 3.24
C GLN A 93 13.59 1.00 1.77
N ASN A 94 12.80 0.42 0.85
CA ASN A 94 12.86 0.75 -0.57
C ASN A 94 12.54 2.23 -0.80
N GLN A 95 13.31 2.89 -1.67
CA GLN A 95 13.20 4.33 -1.91
C GLN A 95 11.80 4.75 -2.37
N LEU A 96 11.10 3.90 -3.13
CA LEU A 96 9.74 4.18 -3.63
C LEU A 96 8.72 4.30 -2.49
N ILE A 97 8.75 3.38 -1.52
CA ILE A 97 7.84 3.41 -0.36
C ILE A 97 8.31 4.47 0.65
N LYS A 98 9.61 4.57 0.88
CA LYS A 98 10.20 5.54 1.81
C LYS A 98 9.84 6.98 1.44
N ASN A 99 9.81 7.32 0.14
CA ASN A 99 9.46 8.66 -0.32
C ASN A 99 7.97 9.02 -0.10
N LEU A 100 7.10 8.03 0.11
CA LEU A 100 5.69 8.29 0.48
C LEU A 100 5.57 8.77 1.93
N ASN A 101 6.60 8.59 2.74
CA ASN A 101 6.60 9.02 4.12
C ASN A 101 6.80 10.54 4.23
N TYR A 102 5.72 11.29 4.03
CA TYR A 102 5.68 12.71 4.30
C TYR A 102 5.65 12.96 5.81
N SER A 103 6.83 13.16 6.40
CA SER A 103 6.94 13.73 7.74
C SER A 103 6.56 15.21 7.69
N GLY A 104 5.27 15.50 7.93
CA GLY A 104 4.71 16.85 7.90
C GLY A 104 5.53 17.89 8.67
N GLY A 105 5.56 19.11 8.11
CA GLY A 105 5.87 20.40 8.75
C GLY A 105 7.13 20.52 9.61
N LYS A 106 8.02 21.46 9.27
CA LYS A 106 9.15 21.88 10.11
C LYS A 106 8.76 22.91 11.19
N GLY A 107 7.47 23.14 11.43
CA GLY A 107 6.99 24.19 12.31
C GLY A 107 7.18 23.90 13.81
N PRO A 108 7.02 24.92 14.67
CA PRO A 108 7.23 24.82 16.12
C PRO A 108 6.21 23.91 16.79
N LEU A 109 4.95 23.92 16.31
CA LEU A 109 3.87 23.07 16.83
C LEU A 109 4.13 21.60 16.52
N GLU A 110 4.55 21.23 15.29
CA GLU A 110 4.85 19.82 14.98
C GLU A 110 6.07 19.28 15.75
N LYS A 111 7.00 20.15 16.18
CA LYS A 111 8.11 19.76 17.08
C LYS A 111 7.62 19.50 18.51
N GLY A 112 6.72 20.34 19.02
CA GLY A 112 6.07 20.16 20.33
C GLY A 112 5.25 18.86 20.39
N PHE A 113 4.41 18.63 19.37
CA PHE A 113 3.65 17.39 19.25
C PHE A 113 4.55 16.16 19.16
N ARG A 114 5.62 16.18 18.36
CA ARG A 114 6.60 15.06 18.31
C ARG A 114 7.17 14.68 19.68
N LYS A 115 7.38 15.64 20.57
CA LYS A 115 7.89 15.39 21.93
C LYS A 115 6.85 14.68 22.81
N ILE A 116 5.57 15.02 22.67
CA ILE A 116 4.44 14.35 23.35
C ILE A 116 4.28 12.92 22.83
N ILE A 117 4.35 12.72 21.51
CA ILE A 117 4.30 11.38 20.89
C ILE A 117 5.41 10.49 21.44
N GLN A 118 6.64 11.00 21.54
CA GLN A 118 7.76 10.25 22.11
C GLN A 118 7.54 9.88 23.58
N MET A 119 6.96 10.79 24.37
CA MET A 119 6.64 10.52 25.77
C MET A 119 5.56 9.43 25.93
N LEU A 120 4.47 9.52 25.15
CA LEU A 120 3.40 8.52 25.17
C LEU A 120 3.87 7.17 24.60
N GLY A 121 4.72 7.18 23.57
CA GLY A 121 5.35 5.98 23.02
C GLY A 121 6.34 5.32 24.00
N ASN A 122 7.06 6.09 24.81
CA ASN A 122 7.88 5.55 25.90
C ASN A 122 7.01 4.87 26.97
N LEU A 123 5.88 5.50 27.31
CA LEU A 123 4.96 4.98 28.32
C LEU A 123 4.21 3.73 27.85
N SER A 124 3.75 3.70 26.59
CA SER A 124 3.10 2.52 26.01
C SER A 124 4.06 1.34 25.90
N ARG A 125 5.33 1.58 25.54
CA ARG A 125 6.39 0.57 25.53
C ARG A 125 6.64 -0.04 26.90
N ALA A 126 6.68 0.79 27.95
CA ALA A 126 6.84 0.34 29.33
C ALA A 126 5.66 -0.49 29.84
N LEU A 127 4.44 -0.22 29.35
CA LEU A 127 3.21 -0.90 29.78
C LEU A 127 2.85 -2.15 28.95
N THR A 128 3.16 -2.17 27.65
CA THR A 128 2.70 -3.23 26.73
C THR A 128 3.81 -4.17 26.23
N GLY A 129 5.09 -3.80 26.39
CA GLY A 129 6.23 -4.61 25.94
C GLY A 129 6.34 -4.78 24.42
N ILE A 130 5.64 -3.97 23.63
CA ILE A 130 5.65 -4.03 22.16
C ILE A 130 6.85 -3.24 21.62
N ASN A 131 7.79 -3.94 20.96
CA ASN A 131 8.98 -3.36 20.32
C ASN A 131 8.64 -2.47 19.11
N ASN A 132 9.60 -1.66 18.65
CA ASN A 132 9.47 -0.81 17.47
C ASN A 132 8.96 -1.61 16.27
N ILE A 133 7.79 -1.23 15.76
CA ILE A 133 7.14 -1.89 14.61
C ILE A 133 7.88 -1.56 13.31
N PHE A 134 8.64 -0.47 13.30
CA PHE A 134 9.52 -0.05 12.21
C PHE A 134 10.95 -0.01 12.76
N ASP A 135 11.83 -0.90 12.28
CA ASP A 135 13.16 -1.11 12.88
C ASP A 135 14.02 0.16 12.95
N VAL A 136 14.12 0.88 11.83
CA VAL A 136 15.05 2.02 11.65
C VAL A 136 14.31 3.36 11.52
N GLU A 137 13.09 3.36 10.96
CA GLU A 137 12.33 4.59 10.72
C GLU A 137 11.34 4.88 11.85
N LYS A 138 11.25 6.14 12.29
CA LYS A 138 10.35 6.55 13.38
C LYS A 138 8.89 6.69 12.95
N THR A 139 8.63 6.61 11.65
CA THR A 139 7.38 6.91 10.95
C THR A 139 7.38 6.11 9.65
N ALA A 140 6.22 5.75 9.14
CA ALA A 140 6.07 5.09 7.85
C ALA A 140 4.83 5.62 7.13
N PRO A 141 4.70 5.45 5.80
CA PRO A 141 3.55 5.96 5.08
C PRO A 141 2.26 5.33 5.57
N SER A 142 1.20 6.13 5.61
CA SER A 142 -0.13 5.68 6.04
C SER A 142 -0.89 4.96 4.91
N ALA A 143 -0.48 5.12 3.66
CA ALA A 143 -0.99 4.38 2.51
C ALA A 143 0.16 4.15 1.53
N ILE A 144 0.11 3.01 0.82
CA ILE A 144 1.02 2.70 -0.27
C ILE A 144 0.15 2.45 -1.51
N PRO A 145 0.32 3.22 -2.60
CA PRO A 145 -0.33 2.93 -3.87
C PRO A 145 0.05 1.54 -4.42
N PRO A 146 -0.86 0.78 -5.04
CA PRO A 146 -0.58 -0.57 -5.53
C PRO A 146 0.59 -0.66 -6.53
N ASP A 147 0.69 0.31 -7.43
CA ASP A 147 1.78 0.44 -8.41
C ASP A 147 3.13 0.65 -7.73
N THR A 148 3.17 1.51 -6.70
CA THR A 148 4.37 1.77 -5.90
C THR A 148 4.79 0.52 -5.13
N PHE A 149 3.83 -0.20 -4.54
CA PHE A 149 4.11 -1.48 -3.88
C PHE A 149 4.68 -2.51 -4.87
N ALA A 150 4.02 -2.72 -6.01
CA ALA A 150 4.44 -3.70 -7.00
C ALA A 150 5.84 -3.40 -7.53
N ALA A 151 6.12 -2.13 -7.87
CA ALA A 151 7.45 -1.69 -8.29
C ALA A 151 8.49 -1.91 -7.18
N SER A 152 8.19 -1.55 -5.93
CA SER A 152 9.09 -1.76 -4.80
C SER A 152 9.38 -3.24 -4.54
N LEU A 153 8.40 -4.13 -4.75
CA LEU A 153 8.57 -5.57 -4.59
C LEU A 153 9.48 -6.14 -5.69
N ILE A 154 9.25 -5.76 -6.95
CA ILE A 154 10.09 -6.18 -8.09
C ILE A 154 11.54 -5.72 -7.89
N ASP A 155 11.73 -4.47 -7.44
CA ASP A 155 13.03 -3.87 -7.18
C ASP A 155 13.74 -4.51 -5.97
N THR A 156 13.02 -4.70 -4.86
CA THR A 156 13.56 -5.34 -3.64
C THR A 156 14.01 -6.78 -3.91
N LEU A 157 13.29 -7.50 -4.78
CA LEU A 157 13.66 -8.85 -5.21
C LEU A 157 14.72 -8.87 -6.31
N LYS A 158 15.18 -7.70 -6.78
CA LYS A 158 16.16 -7.52 -7.86
C LYS A 158 15.82 -8.34 -9.12
N LEU A 159 14.53 -8.48 -9.43
CA LEU A 159 14.10 -9.36 -10.52
C LEU A 159 14.66 -8.87 -11.86
N GLN A 160 14.69 -7.56 -12.09
CA GLN A 160 15.21 -7.00 -13.35
C GLN A 160 16.71 -7.22 -13.51
N GLU A 161 17.48 -7.08 -12.44
CA GLU A 161 18.91 -7.37 -12.46
C GLU A 161 19.17 -8.85 -12.75
N LEU A 162 18.46 -9.76 -12.08
CA LEU A 162 18.54 -11.20 -12.31
C LEU A 162 18.15 -11.59 -13.74
N MET A 163 17.10 -10.96 -14.29
CA MET A 163 16.70 -11.16 -15.68
C MET A 163 17.79 -10.73 -16.66
N GLN A 164 18.44 -9.58 -16.42
CA GLN A 164 19.50 -9.08 -17.29
C GLN A 164 20.74 -9.99 -17.26
N MET A 165 21.20 -10.40 -16.08
CA MET A 165 22.39 -11.27 -15.97
C MET A 165 22.14 -12.64 -16.60
N ILE A 166 20.95 -13.23 -16.43
CA ILE A 166 20.62 -14.51 -17.07
C ILE A 166 20.58 -14.36 -18.59
N SER A 167 20.01 -13.25 -19.09
CA SER A 167 19.93 -13.00 -20.53
C SER A 167 21.33 -12.75 -21.13
N GLU A 168 22.20 -12.02 -20.43
CA GLU A 168 23.61 -11.84 -20.77
C GLU A 168 24.33 -13.20 -20.88
N GLU A 169 24.17 -14.05 -19.87
CA GLU A 169 24.84 -15.36 -19.85
C GLU A 169 24.33 -16.27 -20.98
N LYS A 170 23.03 -16.28 -21.25
CA LYS A 170 22.44 -17.06 -22.35
C LYS A 170 22.87 -16.54 -23.72
N LEU A 171 23.02 -15.22 -23.87
CA LEU A 171 23.56 -14.61 -25.08
C LEU A 171 25.03 -14.99 -25.27
N ARG A 172 25.83 -14.95 -24.20
CA ARG A 172 27.23 -15.38 -24.21
C ARG A 172 27.35 -16.85 -24.61
N ASP A 173 26.61 -17.74 -23.95
CA ASP A 173 26.57 -19.17 -24.29
C ASP A 173 26.21 -19.35 -25.78
N PHE A 174 25.26 -18.58 -26.32
CA PHE A 174 24.89 -18.65 -27.73
C PHE A 174 26.03 -18.22 -28.67
N ILE A 175 26.68 -17.08 -28.40
CA ILE A 175 27.81 -16.57 -29.19
C ILE A 175 29.02 -17.51 -29.10
N ASP A 176 29.33 -18.03 -27.92
CA ASP A 176 30.42 -18.99 -27.72
C ASP A 176 30.17 -20.28 -28.52
N ASN A 177 28.93 -20.75 -28.58
CA ASN A 177 28.56 -21.89 -29.42
C ASN A 177 28.74 -21.59 -30.92
N ILE A 178 28.42 -20.37 -31.39
CA ILE A 178 28.71 -19.95 -32.77
C ILE A 178 30.21 -20.01 -33.04
N LEU A 179 31.02 -19.39 -32.17
CA LEU A 179 32.47 -19.33 -32.31
C LEU A 179 33.10 -20.72 -32.29
N LEU A 180 32.61 -21.61 -31.42
CA LEU A 180 33.04 -23.00 -31.33
C LEU A 180 32.72 -23.77 -32.63
N ASN A 181 31.51 -23.61 -33.17
CA ASN A 181 31.13 -24.23 -34.44
C ASN A 181 32.02 -23.74 -35.59
N ILE A 182 32.32 -22.44 -35.65
CA ILE A 182 33.22 -21.87 -36.66
C ILE A 182 34.63 -22.44 -36.52
N LYS A 183 35.17 -22.51 -35.31
CA LYS A 183 36.48 -23.11 -35.06
C LYS A 183 36.53 -24.58 -35.51
N GLN A 184 35.50 -25.36 -35.23
CA GLN A 184 35.41 -26.74 -35.70
C GLN A 184 35.33 -26.86 -37.23
N ILE A 185 34.72 -25.90 -37.92
CA ILE A 185 34.73 -25.84 -39.39
C ILE A 185 36.16 -25.58 -39.88
N LEU A 186 36.85 -24.58 -39.31
CA LEU A 186 38.23 -24.24 -39.67
C LEU A 186 39.19 -25.43 -39.45
N ASP A 187 39.08 -26.12 -38.32
CA ASP A 187 39.94 -27.27 -37.99
C ASP A 187 39.78 -28.43 -39.01
N LYS A 188 38.61 -28.55 -39.65
CA LYS A 188 38.35 -29.58 -40.66
C LYS A 188 38.94 -29.26 -42.04
N LEU A 189 39.18 -27.98 -42.34
CA LEU A 189 39.58 -27.52 -43.68
C LEU A 189 41.07 -27.79 -44.02
N LYS A 190 41.88 -28.36 -43.11
CA LYS A 190 43.29 -28.79 -43.35
C LYS A 190 44.11 -27.85 -44.27
N ILE A 191 44.11 -26.55 -43.96
CA ILE A 191 44.82 -25.54 -44.75
C ILE A 191 46.33 -25.80 -44.72
N GLU A 192 46.93 -26.13 -45.86
CA GLU A 192 48.35 -26.48 -45.97
C GLU A 192 49.30 -25.27 -45.87
N ASP A 193 48.87 -24.09 -46.33
CA ASP A 193 49.67 -22.86 -46.30
C ASP A 193 49.64 -22.19 -44.91
N SER A 194 50.78 -22.25 -44.22
CA SER A 194 50.99 -21.60 -42.91
C SER A 194 50.70 -20.10 -42.91
N SER A 195 50.91 -19.39 -44.03
CA SER A 195 50.61 -17.96 -44.13
C SER A 195 49.11 -17.69 -44.24
N GLN A 196 48.37 -18.50 -44.99
CA GLN A 196 46.90 -18.38 -45.11
C GLN A 196 46.22 -18.75 -43.80
N GLN A 197 46.68 -19.83 -43.17
CA GLN A 197 46.18 -20.27 -41.87
C GLN A 197 46.31 -19.17 -40.80
N LYS A 198 47.44 -18.44 -40.77
CA LYS A 198 47.63 -17.30 -39.86
C LYS A 198 46.66 -16.15 -40.13
N LYS A 199 46.39 -15.83 -41.40
CA LYS A 199 45.45 -14.75 -41.78
C LYS A 199 44.02 -15.10 -41.38
N ILE A 200 43.60 -16.35 -41.62
CA ILE A 200 42.27 -16.83 -41.24
C ILE A 200 42.11 -16.85 -39.71
N GLN A 201 43.13 -17.32 -38.98
CA GLN A 201 43.12 -17.24 -37.52
C GLN A 201 43.00 -15.80 -37.03
N ALA A 202 43.73 -14.85 -37.63
CA ALA A 202 43.63 -13.44 -37.26
C ALA A 202 42.23 -12.85 -37.49
N GLU A 203 41.56 -13.21 -38.60
CA GLU A 203 40.17 -12.81 -38.84
C GLU A 203 39.19 -13.47 -37.86
N PHE A 204 39.46 -14.72 -37.44
CA PHE A 204 38.66 -15.39 -36.41
C PHE A 204 38.83 -14.73 -35.04
N GLU A 205 40.04 -14.36 -34.64
CA GLU A 205 40.27 -13.59 -33.39
C GLU A 205 39.59 -12.22 -33.44
N ASN A 206 39.60 -11.54 -34.59
CA ASN A 206 38.89 -10.28 -34.76
C ASN A 206 37.37 -10.46 -34.62
N LEU A 207 36.79 -11.49 -35.26
CA LEU A 207 35.37 -11.83 -35.07
C LEU A 207 35.06 -12.08 -33.58
N HIS A 208 35.91 -12.85 -32.89
CA HIS A 208 35.76 -13.11 -31.47
C HIS A 208 35.74 -11.81 -30.64
N GLN A 209 36.62 -10.87 -30.93
CA GLN A 209 36.63 -9.56 -30.27
C GLN A 209 35.37 -8.73 -30.57
N GLU A 210 34.95 -8.66 -31.83
CA GLU A 210 33.77 -7.88 -32.23
C GLU A 210 32.48 -8.44 -31.63
N LEU A 211 32.32 -9.77 -31.59
CA LEU A 211 31.15 -10.40 -30.97
C LEU A 211 31.15 -10.20 -29.45
N ASN A 212 32.32 -10.24 -28.80
CA ASN A 212 32.41 -9.90 -27.38
C ASN A 212 32.05 -8.43 -27.12
N GLN A 213 32.41 -7.50 -28.00
CA GLN A 213 31.98 -6.11 -27.89
C GLN A 213 30.45 -5.98 -28.01
N ASN A 214 29.81 -6.72 -28.92
CA ASN A 214 28.34 -6.73 -29.02
C ASN A 214 27.69 -7.22 -27.71
N ILE A 215 28.25 -8.23 -27.04
CA ILE A 215 27.78 -8.68 -25.71
C ILE A 215 27.95 -7.58 -24.66
N GLN A 216 29.08 -6.85 -24.65
CA GLN A 216 29.29 -5.75 -23.72
C GLN A 216 28.32 -4.59 -23.96
N ASP A 217 28.02 -4.26 -25.22
CA ASP A 217 27.04 -3.24 -25.58
C ASP A 217 25.64 -3.63 -25.09
N TYR A 218 25.26 -4.91 -25.22
CA TYR A 218 24.01 -5.45 -24.67
C TYR A 218 23.98 -5.34 -23.14
N LYS A 219 25.06 -5.77 -22.46
CA LYS A 219 25.20 -5.67 -20.99
C LYS A 219 25.00 -4.24 -20.49
N ASN A 220 25.57 -3.27 -21.18
CA ASN A 220 25.53 -1.86 -20.82
C ASN A 220 24.24 -1.14 -21.27
N ASN A 221 23.24 -1.87 -21.75
CA ASN A 221 21.98 -1.35 -22.29
C ASN A 221 22.16 -0.38 -23.47
N LEU A 222 23.26 -0.50 -24.22
CA LEU A 222 23.52 0.30 -25.43
C LEU A 222 22.84 -0.28 -26.68
N ALA A 223 22.48 -1.57 -26.64
CA ALA A 223 21.72 -2.26 -27.68
C ALA A 223 20.73 -3.25 -27.05
N ASN A 224 19.53 -3.37 -27.62
CA ASN A 224 18.60 -4.45 -27.25
C ASN A 224 19.02 -5.77 -27.92
N LEU A 225 18.37 -6.88 -27.55
CA LEU A 225 18.74 -8.20 -28.07
C LEU A 225 18.60 -8.28 -29.59
N ASP A 226 17.50 -7.79 -30.17
CA ASP A 226 17.31 -7.83 -31.63
C ASP A 226 18.44 -7.12 -32.39
N LEU A 227 18.79 -5.90 -31.99
CA LEU A 227 19.91 -5.16 -32.58
C LEU A 227 21.25 -5.89 -32.37
N THR A 228 21.43 -6.54 -31.23
CA THR A 228 22.65 -7.31 -30.92
C THR A 228 22.76 -8.54 -31.83
N LEU A 229 21.64 -9.21 -32.11
CA LEU A 229 21.57 -10.35 -33.03
C LEU A 229 21.79 -9.90 -34.49
N ASP A 230 21.26 -8.74 -34.89
CA ASP A 230 21.53 -8.15 -36.22
C ASP A 230 23.01 -7.82 -36.39
N ARG A 231 23.60 -7.11 -35.42
CA ARG A 231 25.03 -6.80 -35.42
C ARG A 231 25.89 -8.06 -35.43
N THR A 232 25.46 -9.12 -34.75
CA THR A 232 26.14 -10.42 -34.77
C THR A 232 26.11 -11.03 -36.18
N LEU A 233 24.95 -11.03 -36.84
CA LEU A 233 24.82 -11.50 -38.21
C LEU A 233 25.71 -10.71 -39.17
N ASP A 234 25.72 -9.37 -39.07
CA ASP A 234 26.57 -8.51 -39.89
C ASP A 234 28.07 -8.84 -39.74
N LYS A 235 28.53 -9.11 -38.50
CA LYS A 235 29.92 -9.51 -38.25
C LYS A 235 30.24 -10.89 -38.82
N LEU A 236 29.30 -11.83 -38.71
CA LEU A 236 29.45 -13.15 -39.32
C LEU A 236 29.49 -13.07 -40.85
N ASP A 237 28.70 -12.19 -41.47
CA ASP A 237 28.72 -11.99 -42.92
C ASP A 237 30.04 -11.34 -43.38
N LEU A 238 30.53 -10.35 -42.64
CA LEU A 238 31.84 -9.74 -42.92
C LEU A 238 32.99 -10.77 -42.80
N TYR A 239 32.98 -11.56 -41.72
CA TYR A 239 33.95 -12.64 -41.52
C TYR A 239 33.86 -13.70 -42.64
N THR A 240 32.65 -14.08 -43.03
CA THR A 240 32.41 -15.03 -44.12
C THR A 240 33.04 -14.51 -45.41
N LYS A 241 32.77 -13.26 -45.78
CA LYS A 241 33.30 -12.63 -46.99
C LYS A 241 34.83 -12.64 -47.00
N LYS A 242 35.46 -12.16 -45.93
CA LYS A 242 36.93 -12.11 -45.83
C LYS A 242 37.56 -13.50 -45.88
N SER A 243 36.94 -14.50 -45.24
CA SER A 243 37.45 -15.87 -45.23
C SER A 243 37.40 -16.50 -46.63
N LEU A 244 36.34 -16.24 -47.41
CA LEU A 244 36.22 -16.73 -48.79
C LEU A 244 37.26 -16.12 -49.73
N GLU A 245 37.71 -14.89 -49.49
CA GLU A 245 38.81 -14.27 -50.25
C GLU A 245 40.18 -14.92 -49.98
N LEU A 246 40.31 -15.64 -48.86
CA LEU A 246 41.57 -16.24 -48.39
C LEU A 246 41.66 -17.75 -48.63
N LEU A 247 40.53 -18.43 -48.88
CA LEU A 247 40.44 -19.88 -49.01
C LEU A 247 40.53 -20.36 -50.47
N PRO A 248 41.14 -21.53 -50.75
CA PRO A 248 41.09 -22.17 -52.06
C PRO A 248 39.64 -22.48 -52.52
N ASP A 249 39.41 -22.61 -53.82
CA ASP A 249 38.05 -22.78 -54.39
C ASP A 249 37.27 -23.99 -53.82
N GLN A 250 37.96 -25.09 -53.54
CA GLN A 250 37.34 -26.30 -52.99
C GLN A 250 36.90 -26.09 -51.53
N ASP A 251 37.77 -25.51 -50.71
CA ASP A 251 37.52 -25.25 -49.29
C ASP A 251 36.51 -24.12 -49.09
N SER A 252 36.52 -23.13 -49.98
CA SER A 252 35.56 -22.01 -50.00
C SER A 252 34.11 -22.48 -50.12
N LYS A 253 33.83 -23.49 -50.97
CA LYS A 253 32.47 -24.03 -51.12
C LYS A 253 31.98 -24.73 -49.86
N GLU A 254 32.81 -25.59 -49.27
CA GLU A 254 32.46 -26.31 -48.05
C GLU A 254 32.30 -25.34 -46.86
N PHE A 255 33.25 -24.41 -46.69
CA PHE A 255 33.16 -23.36 -45.68
C PHE A 255 31.88 -22.54 -45.80
N ASN A 256 31.53 -22.08 -47.01
CA ASN A 256 30.32 -21.30 -47.24
C ASN A 256 29.04 -22.09 -46.91
N SER A 257 29.01 -23.39 -47.22
CA SER A 257 27.87 -24.25 -46.87
C SER A 257 27.70 -24.34 -45.35
N GLN A 258 28.78 -24.66 -44.63
CA GLN A 258 28.75 -24.85 -43.18
C GLN A 258 28.48 -23.54 -42.41
N ILE A 259 29.06 -22.42 -42.83
CA ILE A 259 28.84 -21.12 -42.17
C ILE A 259 27.39 -20.63 -42.35
N ASN A 260 26.77 -20.92 -43.49
CA ASN A 260 25.36 -20.59 -43.71
C ASN A 260 24.43 -21.42 -42.83
N LEU A 261 24.79 -22.66 -42.48
CA LEU A 261 24.06 -23.45 -41.48
C LEU A 261 24.16 -22.81 -40.08
N VAL A 262 25.35 -22.32 -39.70
CA VAL A 262 25.54 -21.61 -38.41
C VAL A 262 24.71 -20.33 -38.36
N LYS A 263 24.69 -19.55 -39.44
CA LYS A 263 23.93 -18.29 -39.53
C LYS A 263 22.41 -18.49 -39.62
N LYS A 264 21.93 -19.70 -39.95
CA LYS A 264 20.51 -19.97 -40.19
C LYS A 264 19.59 -19.55 -39.03
N VAL A 265 20.03 -19.77 -37.80
CA VAL A 265 19.28 -19.41 -36.59
C VAL A 265 19.07 -17.90 -36.45
N LEU A 266 19.95 -17.08 -37.05
CA LEU A 266 19.87 -15.61 -37.06
C LEU A 266 19.07 -15.08 -38.26
N THR A 267 19.10 -15.78 -39.39
CA THR A 267 18.47 -15.34 -40.64
C THR A 267 17.03 -15.82 -40.78
N ASN A 268 16.68 -16.98 -40.21
CA ASN A 268 15.31 -17.49 -40.25
C ASN A 268 14.44 -16.78 -39.19
N PRO A 269 13.35 -16.08 -39.57
CA PRO A 269 12.53 -15.33 -38.63
C PRO A 269 11.92 -16.17 -37.50
N HIS A 270 11.54 -17.42 -37.79
CA HIS A 270 10.93 -18.31 -36.79
C HIS A 270 11.98 -18.85 -35.82
N GLU A 271 13.13 -19.30 -36.33
CA GLU A 271 14.25 -19.75 -35.47
C GLU A 271 14.76 -18.60 -34.60
N ARG A 272 14.83 -17.39 -35.15
CA ARG A 272 15.21 -16.18 -34.41
C ARG A 272 14.23 -15.82 -33.30
N LYS A 273 12.91 -15.90 -33.53
CA LYS A 273 11.89 -15.68 -32.48
C LYS A 273 12.04 -16.67 -31.32
N VAL A 274 12.36 -17.93 -31.63
CA VAL A 274 12.65 -18.96 -30.62
C VAL A 274 13.94 -18.64 -29.86
N LEU A 275 14.98 -18.20 -30.56
CA LEU A 275 16.25 -17.77 -29.95
C LEU A 275 16.05 -16.60 -28.99
N VAL A 276 15.31 -15.56 -29.40
CA VAL A 276 14.97 -14.40 -28.54
C VAL A 276 14.23 -14.87 -27.28
N THR A 277 13.24 -15.74 -27.42
CA THR A 277 12.51 -16.33 -26.29
C THR A 277 13.41 -17.17 -25.36
N LYS A 278 14.45 -17.79 -25.91
CA LYS A 278 15.42 -18.58 -25.14
C LYS A 278 16.34 -17.67 -24.33
N ILE A 279 16.85 -16.60 -24.94
CA ILE A 279 17.81 -15.66 -24.34
C ILE A 279 17.12 -14.72 -23.34
N GLU A 280 16.02 -14.07 -23.73
CA GLU A 280 15.24 -13.14 -22.89
C GLU A 280 13.87 -13.73 -22.51
N PRO A 281 13.82 -14.75 -21.64
CA PRO A 281 12.56 -15.38 -21.25
C PRO A 281 11.62 -14.43 -20.52
N SER A 282 12.09 -13.33 -19.95
CA SER A 282 11.25 -12.33 -19.27
C SER A 282 10.26 -11.60 -20.21
N SER A 283 10.60 -11.49 -21.49
CA SER A 283 9.77 -10.80 -22.49
C SER A 283 8.51 -11.61 -22.83
N SER A 284 8.64 -12.93 -22.95
CA SER A 284 7.60 -13.83 -23.46
C SER A 284 7.21 -14.99 -22.53
N ASN A 285 8.01 -15.28 -21.49
CA ASN A 285 7.84 -16.43 -20.60
C ASN A 285 8.44 -16.22 -19.18
N LEU A 286 8.00 -15.15 -18.49
CA LEU A 286 8.42 -14.83 -17.12
C LEU A 286 8.25 -16.02 -16.15
N LEU A 287 7.22 -16.84 -16.36
CA LEU A 287 6.98 -18.04 -15.57
C LEU A 287 8.18 -19.00 -15.58
N LYS A 288 8.80 -19.19 -16.75
CA LYS A 288 10.00 -20.02 -16.90
C LYS A 288 11.17 -19.41 -16.15
N PHE A 289 11.38 -18.10 -16.29
CA PHE A 289 12.42 -17.37 -15.54
C PHE A 289 12.27 -17.53 -14.02
N LEU A 290 11.07 -17.30 -13.47
CA LEU A 290 10.84 -17.43 -12.03
C LEU A 290 11.07 -18.86 -11.55
N ARG A 291 10.70 -19.87 -12.35
CA ARG A 291 10.99 -21.27 -12.03
C ARG A 291 12.49 -21.53 -11.99
N GLU A 292 13.22 -21.09 -13.02
CA GLU A 292 14.68 -21.23 -13.09
C GLU A 292 15.36 -20.60 -11.86
N ILE A 293 14.98 -19.36 -11.48
CA ILE A 293 15.52 -18.69 -10.29
C ILE A 293 15.19 -19.44 -9.00
N MET A 294 13.95 -19.89 -8.82
CA MET A 294 13.53 -20.64 -7.63
C MET A 294 14.26 -21.99 -7.52
N GLU A 295 14.55 -22.65 -8.63
CA GLU A 295 15.34 -23.88 -8.67
C GLU A 295 16.82 -23.58 -8.37
N MET A 296 17.40 -22.54 -8.98
CA MET A 296 18.78 -22.12 -8.73
C MET A 296 19.03 -21.75 -7.27
N GLY A 297 18.11 -21.04 -6.63
CA GLY A 297 18.24 -20.63 -5.22
C GLY A 297 18.08 -21.78 -4.22
N LYS A 298 17.58 -22.95 -4.65
CA LYS A 298 17.46 -24.17 -3.83
C LYS A 298 18.59 -25.17 -4.07
N ALA A 299 19.32 -25.05 -5.18
CA ALA A 299 20.40 -25.97 -5.54
C ALA A 299 21.69 -25.66 -4.75
N ALA A 300 22.45 -26.70 -4.40
CA ALA A 300 23.77 -26.54 -3.81
C ALA A 300 24.77 -25.99 -4.86
N GLN A 301 25.61 -25.04 -4.46
CA GLN A 301 26.66 -24.47 -5.31
C GLN A 301 27.78 -25.51 -5.53
N THR A 302 27.70 -26.30 -6.60
CA THR A 302 28.81 -27.17 -7.04
C THR A 302 29.35 -26.69 -8.39
N ASP A 303 30.63 -26.33 -8.42
CA ASP A 303 31.48 -26.10 -9.61
C ASP A 303 30.89 -25.23 -10.73
N LEU A 304 30.44 -24.02 -10.38
CA LEU A 304 29.95 -23.03 -11.34
C LEU A 304 31.07 -22.05 -11.75
N GLN A 305 31.15 -21.73 -13.05
CA GLN A 305 32.00 -20.65 -13.57
C GLN A 305 31.67 -19.31 -12.90
N ASN A 306 32.62 -18.35 -12.89
CA ASN A 306 32.52 -17.09 -12.13
C ASN A 306 31.20 -16.31 -12.35
N ASN A 307 30.73 -16.17 -13.60
CA ASN A 307 29.48 -15.45 -13.90
C ASN A 307 28.25 -16.21 -13.40
N LYS A 308 28.23 -17.54 -13.58
CA LYS A 308 27.16 -18.41 -13.09
C LYS A 308 27.10 -18.38 -11.56
N LYS A 309 28.25 -18.30 -10.89
CA LYS A 309 28.33 -18.17 -9.43
C LYS A 309 27.64 -16.90 -8.91
N GLU A 310 27.81 -15.75 -9.57
CA GLU A 310 27.15 -14.50 -9.18
C GLU A 310 25.63 -14.56 -9.34
N ILE A 311 25.14 -15.11 -10.46
CA ILE A 311 23.70 -15.32 -10.71
C ILE A 311 23.10 -16.21 -9.62
N HIS A 312 23.76 -17.33 -9.31
CA HIS A 312 23.33 -18.24 -8.25
C HIS A 312 23.32 -17.57 -6.87
N GLN A 313 24.33 -16.78 -6.54
CA GLN A 313 24.41 -16.07 -5.26
C GLN A 313 23.24 -15.09 -5.09
N LYS A 314 22.95 -14.27 -6.10
CA LYS A 314 21.81 -13.35 -6.07
C LYS A 314 20.46 -14.07 -6.06
N ALA A 315 20.36 -15.23 -6.73
CA ALA A 315 19.16 -16.07 -6.66
C ALA A 315 18.94 -16.63 -5.24
N ILE A 316 20.01 -17.04 -4.54
CA ILE A 316 19.96 -17.46 -3.13
C ILE A 316 19.51 -16.29 -2.24
N GLU A 317 20.13 -15.11 -2.38
CA GLU A 317 19.75 -13.89 -1.62
C GLU A 317 18.26 -13.55 -1.77
N MET A 318 17.74 -13.64 -3.01
CA MET A 318 16.32 -13.44 -3.28
C MET A 318 15.44 -14.50 -2.57
N ILE A 319 15.81 -15.78 -2.62
CA ILE A 319 15.04 -16.87 -2.03
C ILE A 319 15.10 -16.86 -0.50
N GLU A 320 16.21 -16.44 0.10
CA GLU A 320 16.32 -16.24 1.56
C GLU A 320 15.36 -15.16 2.07
N LEU A 321 15.04 -14.16 1.25
CA LEU A 321 14.06 -13.12 1.55
C LEU A 321 12.62 -13.53 1.28
N LEU A 322 12.36 -14.53 0.44
CA LEU A 322 11.02 -14.90 -0.03
C LEU A 322 10.36 -16.00 0.83
N PRO A 323 9.28 -15.69 1.56
CA PRO A 323 8.47 -16.71 2.25
C PRO A 323 7.79 -17.65 1.25
N GLU A 324 7.54 -18.89 1.63
CA GLU A 324 6.97 -19.90 0.72
C GLU A 324 5.60 -19.51 0.14
N SER A 325 4.76 -18.86 0.96
CA SER A 325 3.45 -18.35 0.55
C SER A 325 3.57 -17.32 -0.57
N LEU A 326 4.54 -16.43 -0.47
CA LEU A 326 4.78 -15.40 -1.48
C LEU A 326 5.38 -16.01 -2.74
N GLN A 327 6.28 -17.00 -2.64
CA GLN A 327 6.79 -17.74 -3.82
C GLN A 327 5.64 -18.34 -4.63
N LYS A 328 4.70 -19.03 -3.97
CA LYS A 328 3.51 -19.60 -4.62
C LYS A 328 2.63 -18.53 -5.26
N SER A 329 2.42 -17.41 -4.54
CA SER A 329 1.60 -16.30 -5.03
C SER A 329 2.22 -15.67 -6.28
N LEU A 330 3.52 -15.32 -6.25
CA LEU A 330 4.24 -14.77 -7.40
C LEU A 330 4.23 -15.72 -8.60
N TYR A 331 4.39 -17.02 -8.37
CA TYR A 331 4.28 -18.01 -9.45
C TYR A 331 2.90 -18.03 -10.11
N ILE A 332 1.82 -17.95 -9.32
CA ILE A 332 0.45 -17.89 -9.84
C ILE A 332 0.21 -16.59 -10.62
N LEU A 333 0.66 -15.46 -10.08
CA LEU A 333 0.55 -14.14 -10.72
C LEU A 333 1.32 -14.10 -12.04
N ALA A 334 2.53 -14.68 -12.10
CA ALA A 334 3.31 -14.78 -13.33
C ALA A 334 2.65 -15.69 -14.36
N LYS A 335 2.04 -16.79 -13.92
CA LYS A 335 1.23 -17.65 -14.80
C LYS A 335 0.07 -16.88 -15.39
N GLN A 336 -0.68 -16.13 -14.57
CA GLN A 336 -1.79 -15.28 -15.02
C GLN A 336 -1.34 -14.22 -16.01
N ALA A 337 -0.22 -13.53 -15.73
CA ALA A 337 0.34 -12.53 -16.61
C ALA A 337 0.71 -13.12 -17.99
N THR A 338 1.35 -14.29 -17.99
CA THR A 338 1.72 -15.01 -19.22
C THR A 338 0.48 -15.41 -20.03
N THR A 339 -0.62 -15.82 -19.38
CA THR A 339 -1.86 -16.20 -20.08
C THR A 339 -2.65 -15.03 -20.66
N LYS A 340 -2.50 -13.81 -20.10
CA LYS A 340 -3.27 -12.62 -20.53
C LYS A 340 -2.63 -11.89 -21.71
N ILE A 341 -1.42 -12.25 -22.11
CA ILE A 341 -0.66 -11.57 -23.16
C ILE A 341 -0.82 -12.27 -24.51
N SER A 342 -1.11 -11.47 -25.55
CA SER A 342 -0.96 -11.84 -26.95
C SER A 342 0.53 -11.72 -27.36
N GLU A 343 1.02 -12.53 -28.31
CA GLU A 343 2.44 -12.80 -28.67
C GLU A 343 3.49 -11.65 -28.68
N THR A 344 3.10 -10.39 -28.53
CA THR A 344 3.93 -9.18 -28.59
C THR A 344 3.85 -8.27 -27.35
N GLY A 345 3.12 -8.65 -26.29
CA GLY A 345 3.01 -7.85 -25.06
C GLY A 345 4.17 -8.04 -24.07
N ASN A 346 4.50 -6.99 -23.31
CA ASN A 346 5.54 -7.05 -22.27
C ASN A 346 5.05 -7.83 -21.03
N THR A 347 5.53 -9.07 -20.87
CA THR A 347 5.15 -9.97 -19.76
C THR A 347 5.49 -9.44 -18.38
N LEU A 348 6.59 -8.69 -18.25
CA LEU A 348 6.98 -8.09 -16.99
C LEU A 348 5.98 -7.01 -16.55
N HIS A 349 5.54 -6.15 -17.48
CA HIS A 349 4.57 -5.10 -17.17
C HIS A 349 3.21 -5.70 -16.76
N GLN A 350 2.74 -6.74 -17.45
CA GLN A 350 1.50 -7.41 -17.05
C GLN A 350 1.66 -8.10 -15.69
N PHE A 351 2.81 -8.69 -15.40
CA PHE A 351 3.08 -9.27 -14.09
C PHE A 351 3.04 -8.23 -12.97
N GLN A 352 3.61 -7.04 -13.20
CA GLN A 352 3.47 -5.92 -12.28
C GLN A 352 1.99 -5.60 -12.04
N LYS A 353 1.15 -5.55 -13.09
CA LYS A 353 -0.31 -5.34 -12.95
C LYS A 353 -1.02 -6.43 -12.15
N GLU A 354 -0.62 -7.69 -12.27
CA GLU A 354 -1.18 -8.75 -11.43
C GLU A 354 -0.78 -8.58 -9.95
N ILE A 355 0.46 -8.14 -9.66
CA ILE A 355 0.89 -7.82 -8.29
C ILE A 355 0.10 -6.63 -7.73
N GLU A 356 -0.10 -5.57 -8.53
CA GLU A 356 -0.92 -4.42 -8.15
C GLU A 356 -2.32 -4.86 -7.72
N GLY A 357 -3.00 -5.65 -8.54
CA GLY A 357 -4.34 -6.15 -8.24
C GLY A 357 -4.39 -7.07 -7.01
N TRP A 358 -3.38 -7.92 -6.84
CA TRP A 358 -3.25 -8.77 -5.65
C TRP A 358 -3.08 -7.95 -4.36
N PHE A 359 -2.23 -6.93 -4.40
CA PHE A 359 -2.01 -6.03 -3.28
C PHE A 359 -3.26 -5.21 -2.95
N ASP A 360 -3.90 -4.61 -3.96
CA ASP A 360 -5.10 -3.79 -3.79
C ASP A 360 -6.24 -4.59 -3.14
N SER A 361 -6.48 -5.82 -3.64
CA SER A 361 -7.45 -6.75 -3.05
C SER A 361 -7.10 -7.11 -1.60
N GLY A 362 -5.81 -7.25 -1.28
CA GLY A 362 -5.32 -7.47 0.08
C GLY A 362 -5.60 -6.28 0.99
N MET A 363 -5.35 -5.07 0.49
CA MET A 363 -5.51 -3.82 1.23
C MET A 363 -6.96 -3.40 1.41
N GLU A 364 -7.86 -3.75 0.49
CA GLU A 364 -9.31 -3.53 0.66
C GLU A 364 -9.84 -4.27 1.91
N ARG A 365 -9.43 -5.54 2.07
CA ARG A 365 -9.77 -6.34 3.26
C ARG A 365 -9.15 -5.75 4.54
N ALA A 366 -7.89 -5.35 4.48
CA ALA A 366 -7.20 -4.72 5.60
C ALA A 366 -7.85 -3.39 6.02
N ALA A 367 -8.26 -2.57 5.06
CA ALA A 367 -8.95 -1.31 5.30
C ALA A 367 -10.28 -1.51 6.02
N GLY A 368 -10.99 -2.61 5.74
CA GLY A 368 -12.20 -3.00 6.46
C GLY A 368 -11.96 -3.23 7.96
N VAL A 369 -10.89 -3.96 8.30
CA VAL A 369 -10.51 -4.22 9.71
C VAL A 369 -10.14 -2.92 10.41
N TYR A 370 -9.35 -2.06 9.76
CA TYR A 370 -8.99 -0.74 10.28
C TYR A 370 -10.23 0.13 10.53
N LYS A 371 -11.16 0.23 9.56
CA LYS A 371 -12.40 1.00 9.71
C LYS A 371 -13.25 0.53 10.89
N ARG A 372 -13.34 -0.79 11.12
CA ARG A 372 -14.07 -1.35 12.27
C ARG A 372 -13.43 -0.96 13.60
N ASN A 373 -12.11 -1.02 13.70
CA ASN A 373 -11.39 -0.64 14.92
C ASN A 373 -11.49 0.87 15.17
N ALA A 374 -11.41 1.68 14.11
CA ALA A 374 -11.56 3.14 14.19
C ALA A 374 -12.95 3.56 14.72
N LYS A 375 -14.02 2.84 14.36
CA LYS A 375 -15.37 3.08 14.92
C LYS A 375 -15.42 2.87 16.44
N GLY A 376 -14.75 1.84 16.96
CA GLY A 376 -14.66 1.60 18.40
C GLY A 376 -13.90 2.72 19.12
N VAL A 377 -12.83 3.23 18.52
CA VAL A 377 -12.09 4.39 19.07
C VAL A 377 -12.95 5.66 19.03
N ALA A 378 -13.65 5.92 17.92
CA ALA A 378 -14.55 7.06 17.78
C ALA A 378 -15.65 7.05 18.86
N PHE A 379 -16.19 5.87 19.16
CA PHE A 379 -17.14 5.68 20.25
C PHE A 379 -16.55 6.04 21.61
N LEU A 380 -15.35 5.55 21.94
CA LEU A 380 -14.66 5.88 23.20
C LEU A 380 -14.35 7.37 23.32
N ILE A 381 -13.90 8.01 22.23
CA ILE A 381 -13.68 9.46 22.17
C ILE A 381 -15.01 10.19 22.42
N GLY A 382 -16.09 9.81 21.74
CA GLY A 382 -17.40 10.42 21.90
C GLY A 382 -17.92 10.34 23.34
N VAL A 383 -17.83 9.17 23.98
CA VAL A 383 -18.20 8.98 25.39
C VAL A 383 -17.32 9.84 26.31
N THR A 384 -16.02 9.91 26.04
CA THR A 384 -15.09 10.73 26.83
C THR A 384 -15.43 12.22 26.73
N ILE A 385 -15.71 12.71 25.52
CA ILE A 385 -16.15 14.09 25.29
C ILE A 385 -17.47 14.35 26.02
N ALA A 386 -18.45 13.44 25.93
CA ALA A 386 -19.73 13.58 26.59
C ALA A 386 -19.60 13.71 28.12
N ILE A 387 -18.73 12.92 28.74
CA ILE A 387 -18.47 12.99 30.18
C ILE A 387 -17.76 14.30 30.53
N VAL A 388 -16.63 14.61 29.86
CA VAL A 388 -15.80 15.78 30.18
C VAL A 388 -16.58 17.08 30.00
N ALA A 389 -17.31 17.22 28.89
CA ALA A 389 -18.11 18.39 28.60
C ALA A 389 -19.51 18.37 29.26
N ASN A 390 -19.84 17.31 30.02
CA ASN A 390 -21.15 17.07 30.62
C ASN A 390 -22.31 17.25 29.62
N VAL A 391 -22.17 16.63 28.44
CA VAL A 391 -23.20 16.58 27.39
C VAL A 391 -24.12 15.41 27.69
N ASP A 392 -25.25 15.69 28.32
CA ASP A 392 -26.27 14.71 28.69
C ASP A 392 -27.53 14.93 27.83
N THR A 393 -27.84 13.97 26.95
CA THR A 393 -29.00 14.04 26.04
C THR A 393 -30.31 14.24 26.79
N LEU A 394 -30.50 13.54 27.91
CA LEU A 394 -31.75 13.55 28.65
C LEU A 394 -31.94 14.89 29.35
N ASN A 395 -30.87 15.49 29.85
CA ASN A 395 -30.87 16.84 30.40
C ASN A 395 -31.06 17.90 29.29
N MET A 396 -30.40 17.74 28.14
CA MET A 396 -30.53 18.64 27.00
C MET A 396 -31.97 18.68 26.49
N VAL A 397 -32.63 17.53 26.33
CA VAL A 397 -34.04 17.44 25.94
C VAL A 397 -34.94 18.15 26.96
N ASP A 398 -34.72 17.91 28.26
CA ASP A 398 -35.52 18.53 29.33
C ASP A 398 -35.40 20.06 29.29
N ASN A 399 -34.18 20.59 29.15
CA ASN A 399 -33.94 22.03 29.08
C ASN A 399 -34.45 22.66 27.78
N LEU A 400 -34.21 22.03 26.62
CA LEU A 400 -34.74 22.48 25.33
C LEU A 400 -36.26 22.45 25.30
N SER A 401 -36.90 21.50 25.98
CA SER A 401 -38.36 21.42 26.03
C SER A 401 -39.00 22.57 26.83
N LYS A 402 -38.32 23.05 27.87
CA LYS A 402 -38.83 24.06 28.81
C LYS A 402 -38.55 25.50 28.37
N ASP A 403 -37.45 25.74 27.65
CA ASP A 403 -37.02 27.09 27.26
C ASP A 403 -37.34 27.40 25.79
N SER A 404 -38.34 28.24 25.54
CA SER A 404 -38.71 28.67 24.18
C SER A 404 -37.72 29.63 23.53
N PHE A 405 -37.02 30.44 24.32
CA PHE A 405 -36.04 31.40 23.83
C PHE A 405 -34.76 30.69 23.38
N MET A 406 -34.30 29.70 24.17
CA MET A 406 -33.16 28.86 23.80
C MET A 406 -33.40 28.11 22.49
N ARG A 407 -34.60 27.53 22.29
CA ARG A 407 -34.96 26.88 21.03
C ARG A 407 -34.94 27.84 19.84
N ALA A 408 -35.57 29.01 19.96
CA ALA A 408 -35.61 30.00 18.89
C ALA A 408 -34.20 30.48 18.49
N THR A 409 -33.34 30.67 19.49
CA THR A 409 -31.94 31.09 19.33
C THR A 409 -31.14 30.03 18.57
N ILE A 410 -31.16 28.78 19.02
CA ILE A 410 -30.41 27.69 18.36
C ILE A 410 -30.91 27.47 16.93
N ASN A 411 -32.23 27.52 16.70
CA ASN A 411 -32.79 27.37 15.35
C ASN A 411 -32.32 28.46 14.39
N SER A 412 -32.20 29.71 14.85
CA SER A 412 -31.66 30.79 14.02
C SER A 412 -30.22 30.51 13.58
N TYR A 413 -29.37 29.99 14.49
CA TYR A 413 -28.00 29.61 14.15
C TYR A 413 -27.94 28.42 13.21
N SER A 414 -28.77 27.41 13.43
CA SER A 414 -28.90 26.28 12.52
C SER A 414 -29.28 26.71 11.10
N GLN A 415 -30.18 27.68 10.93
CA GLN A 415 -30.52 28.25 9.62
C GLN A 415 -29.35 29.00 8.99
N LYS A 416 -28.62 29.80 9.78
CA LYS A 416 -27.44 30.53 9.30
C LYS A 416 -26.34 29.57 8.84
N LEU A 417 -26.10 28.48 9.57
CA LEU A 417 -25.14 27.43 9.18
C LEU A 417 -25.48 26.83 7.80
N ILE A 418 -26.73 26.41 7.60
CA ILE A 418 -27.16 25.79 6.34
C ILE A 418 -27.10 26.77 5.16
N ASN A 419 -27.47 28.04 5.40
CA ASN A 419 -27.46 29.04 4.33
C ASN A 419 -26.04 29.46 3.93
N ASN A 420 -25.07 29.41 4.85
CA ASN A 420 -23.70 29.85 4.61
C ASN A 420 -22.80 28.71 4.08
N ASN A 421 -23.10 27.45 4.37
CA ASN A 421 -22.28 26.30 4.00
C ASN A 421 -23.05 25.36 3.07
N SER A 422 -22.73 25.41 1.76
CA SER A 422 -23.39 24.57 0.75
C SER A 422 -22.79 23.16 0.61
N ASN A 423 -21.66 22.86 1.26
CA ASN A 423 -20.96 21.58 1.12
C ASN A 423 -20.62 20.95 2.50
N PRO A 424 -21.14 19.75 2.81
CA PRO A 424 -20.83 19.03 4.06
C PRO A 424 -19.34 18.73 4.25
N SER A 425 -18.55 18.70 3.18
CA SER A 425 -17.14 18.28 3.20
C SER A 425 -16.15 19.37 3.63
N GLU A 426 -16.58 20.63 3.72
CA GLU A 426 -15.71 21.78 4.05
C GLU A 426 -16.00 22.37 5.44
N LEU A 427 -16.87 21.75 6.23
CA LEU A 427 -17.23 22.25 7.57
C LEU A 427 -16.06 22.09 8.55
N GLU A 428 -15.29 23.16 8.72
CA GLU A 428 -14.21 23.21 9.70
C GLU A 428 -14.71 23.69 11.07
N ILE A 429 -13.94 23.39 12.13
CA ILE A 429 -14.21 23.94 13.48
C ILE A 429 -14.27 25.47 13.44
N GLY A 430 -13.48 26.12 12.58
CA GLY A 430 -13.44 27.59 12.45
C GLY A 430 -14.77 28.21 12.03
N ASP A 431 -15.53 27.55 11.15
CA ASP A 431 -16.85 28.03 10.72
C ASP A 431 -17.90 27.91 11.83
N ILE A 432 -17.79 26.85 12.62
CA ILE A 432 -18.63 26.63 13.79
C ILE A 432 -18.25 27.63 14.89
N GLU A 433 -16.97 27.88 15.11
CA GLU A 433 -16.45 28.83 16.10
C GLU A 433 -16.94 30.25 15.79
N ASN A 434 -16.85 30.71 14.54
CA ASN A 434 -17.32 32.05 14.17
C ASN A 434 -18.82 32.22 14.41
N GLN A 435 -19.61 31.18 14.14
CA GLN A 435 -21.07 31.23 14.31
C GLN A 435 -21.51 31.05 15.77
N VAL A 436 -20.78 30.25 16.54
CA VAL A 436 -20.99 30.08 17.98
C VAL A 436 -20.49 31.30 18.75
N ASN A 437 -19.36 31.91 18.40
CA ASN A 437 -18.87 33.12 19.06
C ASN A 437 -19.77 34.33 18.77
N ALA A 438 -20.23 34.49 17.53
CA ALA A 438 -21.28 35.47 17.22
C ALA A 438 -22.60 35.19 17.97
N ALA A 439 -22.80 33.97 18.47
CA ALA A 439 -23.95 33.58 19.29
C ALA A 439 -23.77 33.76 20.80
N LEU A 440 -22.52 33.72 21.26
CA LEU A 440 -22.16 33.74 22.68
C LEU A 440 -22.05 35.17 23.25
N ASP A 441 -21.90 36.18 22.40
CA ASP A 441 -21.79 37.59 22.85
C ASP A 441 -23.07 38.15 23.50
N ASP A 442 -24.25 37.53 23.35
CA ASP A 442 -25.53 38.14 23.77
C ASP A 442 -26.60 37.18 24.40
N ASN A 443 -26.22 36.19 25.23
CA ASN A 443 -27.08 35.40 26.17
C ASN A 443 -27.27 33.88 25.94
N LEU A 444 -26.53 33.20 25.05
CA LEU A 444 -26.72 31.74 24.86
C LEU A 444 -26.04 30.90 25.97
N LYS A 445 -26.82 30.45 26.97
CA LYS A 445 -26.40 29.40 27.92
C LYS A 445 -26.78 28.02 27.38
N LEU A 446 -25.85 27.35 26.69
CA LEU A 446 -26.08 25.98 26.24
C LEU A 446 -26.30 25.04 27.46
N PRO A 447 -27.23 24.06 27.38
CA PRO A 447 -27.56 23.14 28.47
C PRO A 447 -26.52 22.02 28.64
N ILE A 448 -25.25 22.42 28.72
CA ILE A 448 -24.05 21.58 28.80
C ILE A 448 -23.12 22.11 29.89
N GLY A 449 -22.13 21.32 30.30
CA GLY A 449 -21.15 21.71 31.31
C GLY A 449 -21.59 21.43 32.75
N TRP A 450 -20.62 21.38 33.66
CA TRP A 450 -20.82 20.94 35.04
C TRP A 450 -21.47 22.00 35.96
N GLY A 451 -21.60 23.24 35.50
CA GLY A 451 -22.12 24.36 36.30
C GLY A 451 -23.65 24.50 36.35
N GLN A 452 -24.40 23.57 35.73
CA GLN A 452 -25.87 23.62 35.60
C GLN A 452 -26.61 22.82 36.69
N GLU A 453 -25.97 22.52 37.83
CA GLU A 453 -26.63 21.77 38.91
C GLU A 453 -27.91 22.46 39.40
N GLN A 454 -29.03 21.75 39.20
CA GLN A 454 -30.37 22.20 39.55
C GLN A 454 -30.47 22.50 41.04
N LYS A 455 -30.82 23.75 41.37
CA LYS A 455 -31.21 24.25 42.71
C LYS A 455 -32.53 23.65 43.24
N ASN A 456 -32.88 22.41 42.88
CA ASN A 456 -34.09 21.75 43.39
C ASN A 456 -33.72 20.52 44.22
N LYS A 457 -32.94 20.71 45.29
CA LYS A 457 -32.86 19.73 46.38
C LYS A 457 -34.06 19.95 47.32
N THR A 458 -35.22 19.44 46.94
CA THR A 458 -36.24 19.06 47.93
C THR A 458 -36.05 17.60 48.26
N SER A 459 -35.88 17.34 49.55
CA SER A 459 -35.50 16.08 50.19
C SER A 459 -36.21 14.84 49.62
N VAL A 460 -35.49 13.96 48.91
CA VAL A 460 -36.02 12.63 48.61
C VAL A 460 -34.98 11.52 48.84
N SER A 461 -35.47 10.48 49.53
CA SER A 461 -35.00 9.09 49.70
C SER A 461 -33.71 8.65 48.96
N GLN A 462 -32.85 7.96 49.71
CA GLN A 462 -31.58 7.34 49.30
C GLN A 462 -31.69 6.41 48.06
N SER A 463 -32.89 5.89 47.75
CA SER A 463 -33.17 5.08 46.54
C SER A 463 -33.28 5.91 45.24
N ILE A 464 -33.52 7.22 45.32
CA ILE A 464 -33.64 8.11 44.14
C ILE A 464 -32.26 8.49 43.57
N THR A 465 -31.23 8.56 44.42
CA THR A 465 -29.85 8.90 44.03
C THR A 465 -29.25 7.94 42.99
N PHE A 466 -29.58 6.65 43.08
CA PHE A 466 -29.08 5.64 42.14
C PHE A 466 -29.73 5.78 40.76
N LEU A 467 -31.03 6.04 40.71
CA LEU A 467 -31.77 6.24 39.45
C LEU A 467 -31.35 7.54 38.75
N GLU A 468 -31.08 8.61 39.49
CA GLU A 468 -30.55 9.87 38.94
C GLU A 468 -29.14 9.68 38.37
N GLY A 469 -28.27 8.95 39.07
CA GLY A 469 -26.95 8.58 38.57
C GLY A 469 -27.03 7.73 37.29
N LEU A 470 -27.92 6.74 37.25
CA LEU A 470 -28.14 5.90 36.07
C LEU A 470 -28.69 6.70 34.89
N LYS A 471 -29.62 7.64 35.13
CA LYS A 471 -30.14 8.54 34.09
C LYS A 471 -29.03 9.38 33.47
N LYS A 472 -28.13 9.92 34.29
CA LYS A 472 -26.99 10.71 33.82
C LYS A 472 -26.00 9.87 33.01
N ILE A 473 -25.69 8.64 33.46
CA ILE A 473 -24.85 7.70 32.71
C ILE A 473 -25.48 7.34 31.35
N LEU A 474 -26.79 7.08 31.32
CA LEU A 474 -27.51 6.82 30.07
C LEU A 474 -27.48 8.03 29.14
N GLY A 475 -27.67 9.24 29.68
CA GLY A 475 -27.60 10.49 28.93
C GLY A 475 -26.23 10.73 28.29
N TRP A 476 -25.14 10.46 29.01
CA TRP A 476 -23.78 10.49 28.48
C TRP A 476 -23.51 9.40 27.47
N LEU A 477 -24.06 8.20 27.65
CA LEU A 477 -23.89 7.10 26.70
C LEU A 477 -24.59 7.41 25.37
N ILE A 478 -25.82 7.93 25.41
CA ILE A 478 -26.54 8.39 24.21
C ILE A 478 -25.77 9.52 23.53
N SER A 479 -25.28 10.49 24.31
CA SER A 479 -24.46 11.59 23.77
C SER A 479 -23.15 11.10 23.17
N GLY A 480 -22.49 10.11 23.79
CA GLY A 480 -21.27 9.52 23.27
C GLY A 480 -21.49 8.80 21.94
N ILE A 481 -22.59 8.05 21.81
CA ILE A 481 -23.01 7.46 20.52
C ILE A 481 -23.22 8.58 19.50
N ALA A 482 -24.01 9.60 19.84
CA ALA A 482 -24.32 10.71 18.96
C ALA A 482 -23.06 11.43 18.46
N ILE A 483 -22.12 11.75 19.36
CA ILE A 483 -20.85 12.41 19.02
C ILE A 483 -20.00 11.50 18.11
N SER A 484 -19.97 10.19 18.36
CA SER A 484 -19.20 9.23 17.56
C SER A 484 -19.68 9.08 16.11
N MET A 485 -20.88 9.57 15.77
CA MET A 485 -21.39 9.60 14.40
C MET A 485 -20.69 10.66 13.54
N GLY A 486 -20.01 11.63 14.17
CA GLY A 486 -19.24 12.67 13.52
C GLY A 486 -20.08 13.83 12.97
N GLY A 487 -19.41 14.92 12.58
CA GLY A 487 -20.06 16.15 12.13
C GLY A 487 -20.88 15.99 10.86
N HIS A 488 -20.36 15.23 9.87
CA HIS A 488 -21.04 15.01 8.59
C HIS A 488 -22.44 14.38 8.74
N PHE A 489 -22.60 13.44 9.68
CA PHE A 489 -23.90 12.80 9.93
C PHE A 489 -24.94 13.84 10.38
N TRP A 490 -24.59 14.67 11.38
CA TRP A 490 -25.51 15.66 11.95
C TRP A 490 -25.77 16.83 11.01
N PHE A 491 -24.79 17.24 10.20
CA PHE A 491 -25.01 18.26 9.16
C PHE A 491 -26.01 17.79 8.10
N ASN A 492 -25.80 16.60 7.53
CA ASN A 492 -26.73 16.04 6.54
C ASN A 492 -28.15 15.90 7.12
N LEU A 493 -28.26 15.52 8.39
CA LEU A 493 -29.55 15.41 9.07
C LEU A 493 -30.20 16.79 9.28
N LEU A 494 -29.41 17.81 9.62
CA LEU A 494 -29.87 19.21 9.73
C LEU A 494 -30.37 19.74 8.39
N GLU A 495 -29.59 19.55 7.32
CA GLU A 495 -29.92 19.94 5.95
C GLU A 495 -31.24 19.32 5.49
N ASN A 496 -31.39 18.00 5.66
CA ASN A 496 -32.60 17.27 5.30
C ASN A 496 -33.84 17.76 6.04
N ILE A 497 -33.71 18.16 7.31
CA ILE A 497 -34.85 18.70 8.05
C ILE A 497 -35.25 20.09 7.55
N TYR A 498 -34.28 20.94 7.21
CA TYR A 498 -34.57 22.28 6.68
C TYR A 498 -35.12 22.25 5.26
N SER A 499 -34.72 21.28 4.44
CA SER A 499 -35.30 21.10 3.11
C SER A 499 -36.76 20.67 3.16
N ILE A 500 -37.17 19.90 4.17
CA ILE A 500 -38.56 19.47 4.40
C ILE A 500 -39.41 20.57 5.05
N LYS A 501 -38.80 21.45 5.87
CA LYS A 501 -39.49 22.57 6.54
C LYS A 501 -39.84 23.73 5.60
N LYS A 502 -39.15 23.81 4.45
CA LYS A 502 -39.31 24.83 3.42
C LYS A 502 -40.40 24.43 2.44
#